data_AF-A0A7J0BRZ9-F1
#
_entry.id   AF-A0A7J0BRZ9-F1
#
_cell.length_a   1.000
_cell.length_b   1.000
_cell.length_c   1.000
_cell.angle_alpha   90.00
_cell.angle_beta   90.00
_cell.angle_gamma   90.00
#
_symmetry.space_group_name_H-M   'P 1'
#
loop_
_entity.id
_entity.type
_entity.pdbx_description
1 polymer ?
#
loop_
_entity_poly.entity_id
_entity_poly.type
_entity_poly.pdbx_seq_one_letter_code
_entity_poly.pdbx_strand_id
1 'polypeptide(L)'
;MKLFGQLLERIIDRVNVNLRSLGFDVRPYVRVMAEYRYGGCSFACYGLSTYHPIHLQFDNSSLSGSYFLGRCKVRHSVLMRSDIRGDELKKKGQIWEIDDIRIPLYHDEIITIRNSFLDTTLVHSNSHSPESPEEFPIRNTVAMPYANIHGAPIEGSFIGTFGTVDLTCVHNCVIGHFAYVLAGEVRAESFPPGTILLRSGGAWEFRYTYDPAVLDRYIRHEEGEAPEGLFIDFAEPYEDAFAGLFASARQGVYPAGAGSFVSRYAVKRGETSIANNVLVAQRAYLENAILHTGSNAQEKCYIIDSVLGPRCVAAHGAKIVGTHLEEHIFVGFNCFLHGTAKAPLTIGRDCIVMPHTIIDLEEPVHVPANRLVWGIIRRAADLEENSIDLDELATGSGDVRMGRMTFRGDAAGFVRGFRDRIDHILQENGAFWDGHDEVSKGHSQNMKYLTFNIIQPYADGDAEGLYPTIDIRPIG
;
A
#
# COMPACT_ATOMS: atom_id res chain seq x y z
N MET A 1 7.63 -29.72 18.91
CA MET A 1 7.11 -28.68 18.01
C MET A 1 8.24 -28.24 17.10
N LYS A 2 8.07 -28.29 15.77
CA LYS A 2 9.08 -27.81 14.79
C LYS A 2 9.44 -26.35 15.08
N LEU A 3 10.63 -25.90 14.66
CA LEU A 3 11.13 -24.55 14.97
C LEU A 3 10.21 -23.44 14.45
N PHE A 4 9.59 -23.63 13.27
CA PHE A 4 8.61 -22.68 12.72
C PHE A 4 7.39 -22.49 13.65
N GLY A 5 6.84 -23.57 14.21
CA GLY A 5 5.74 -23.47 15.17
C GLY A 5 6.14 -22.73 16.46
N GLN A 6 7.37 -22.95 16.94
CA GLN A 6 7.92 -22.20 18.08
C GLN A 6 8.07 -20.71 17.79
N LEU A 7 8.50 -20.37 16.56
CA LEU A 7 8.59 -18.99 16.11
C LEU A 7 7.21 -18.31 16.10
N LEU A 8 6.20 -18.97 15.53
CA LEU A 8 4.82 -18.45 15.48
C LEU A 8 4.25 -18.19 16.88
N GLU A 9 4.31 -19.16 17.79
CA GLU A 9 3.78 -18.98 19.15
C GLU A 9 4.49 -17.85 19.90
N ARG A 10 5.81 -17.72 19.73
CA ARG A 10 6.56 -16.61 20.32
C ARG A 10 6.13 -15.24 19.76
N ILE A 11 5.84 -15.15 18.46
CA ILE A 11 5.34 -13.92 17.84
C ILE A 11 3.97 -13.58 18.44
N ILE A 12 3.04 -14.54 18.43
CA ILE A 12 1.69 -14.42 18.98
C ILE A 12 1.74 -13.91 20.42
N ASP A 13 2.51 -14.56 21.29
CA ASP A 13 2.60 -14.18 22.71
C ASP A 13 3.14 -12.75 22.88
N ARG A 14 4.14 -12.35 22.09
CA ARG A 14 4.70 -10.99 22.16
C ARG A 14 3.68 -9.94 21.72
N VAL A 15 2.95 -10.18 20.65
CA VAL A 15 1.93 -9.23 20.17
C VAL A 15 0.77 -9.15 21.18
N ASN A 16 0.28 -10.30 21.66
CA ASN A 16 -0.79 -10.35 22.65
C ASN A 16 -0.45 -9.64 23.96
N VAL A 17 0.80 -9.75 24.45
CA VAL A 17 1.23 -8.97 25.62
C VAL A 17 1.10 -7.48 25.33
N ASN A 18 1.46 -6.99 24.14
CA ASN A 18 1.30 -5.57 23.81
C ASN A 18 -0.17 -5.16 23.72
N LEU A 19 -1.03 -5.99 23.13
CA LEU A 19 -2.46 -5.73 22.92
C LEU A 19 -3.36 -6.06 24.12
N ARG A 20 -2.79 -6.53 25.24
CA ARG A 20 -3.55 -6.96 26.43
C ARG A 20 -4.52 -5.92 26.98
N SER A 21 -4.20 -4.62 26.87
CA SER A 21 -5.07 -3.54 27.34
C SER A 21 -6.31 -3.35 26.47
N LEU A 22 -6.26 -3.81 25.22
CA LEU A 22 -7.39 -3.78 24.29
C LEU A 22 -8.21 -5.07 24.30
N GLY A 23 -7.79 -6.08 25.08
CA GLY A 23 -8.46 -7.38 25.14
C GLY A 23 -8.45 -8.15 23.82
N PHE A 24 -7.51 -7.84 22.92
CA PHE A 24 -7.42 -8.43 21.59
C PHE A 24 -6.41 -9.59 21.55
N ASP A 25 -6.81 -10.73 21.00
CA ASP A 25 -5.95 -11.92 20.81
C ASP A 25 -5.68 -12.16 19.32
N VAL A 26 -4.41 -12.08 18.91
CA VAL A 26 -4.01 -12.32 17.51
C VAL A 26 -3.91 -13.81 17.16
N ARG A 27 -3.94 -14.70 18.16
CA ARG A 27 -3.70 -16.14 17.99
C ARG A 27 -4.64 -16.80 16.99
N PRO A 28 -5.97 -16.55 17.00
CA PRO A 28 -6.88 -17.17 16.04
C PRO A 28 -6.54 -16.78 14.60
N TYR A 29 -6.24 -15.49 14.36
CA TYR A 29 -5.84 -14.98 13.05
C TYR A 29 -4.54 -15.62 12.56
N VAL A 30 -3.48 -15.57 13.38
CA VAL A 30 -2.15 -16.05 12.96
C VAL A 30 -2.16 -17.54 12.67
N ARG A 31 -2.84 -18.35 13.49
CA ARG A 31 -2.89 -19.80 13.29
C ARG A 31 -3.64 -20.18 12.01
N VAL A 32 -4.79 -19.56 11.77
CA VAL A 32 -5.57 -19.85 10.56
C VAL A 32 -4.85 -19.36 9.32
N MET A 33 -4.21 -18.19 9.34
CA MET A 33 -3.44 -17.75 8.19
C MET A 33 -2.22 -18.64 7.92
N ALA A 34 -1.53 -19.09 8.97
CA ALA A 34 -0.45 -20.05 8.83
C ALA A 34 -0.97 -21.37 8.25
N GLU A 35 -2.08 -21.92 8.70
CA GLU A 35 -2.63 -23.17 8.14
C GLU A 35 -3.14 -23.01 6.70
N TYR A 36 -3.88 -21.93 6.43
CA TYR A 36 -4.54 -21.68 5.16
C TYR A 36 -3.55 -21.30 4.04
N ARG A 37 -2.51 -20.51 4.36
CA ARG A 37 -1.62 -19.91 3.34
C ARG A 37 -0.19 -20.40 3.40
N TYR A 38 0.22 -21.12 4.45
CA TYR A 38 1.57 -21.67 4.51
C TYR A 38 1.66 -22.96 3.69
N GLY A 39 1.83 -22.81 2.38
CA GLY A 39 2.06 -23.92 1.45
C GLY A 39 3.43 -24.59 1.56
N GLY A 40 4.16 -24.41 2.68
CA GLY A 40 5.51 -24.93 2.89
C GLY A 40 6.63 -24.04 2.35
N CYS A 41 7.68 -24.69 1.82
CA CYS A 41 8.96 -24.12 1.43
C CYS A 41 8.92 -23.31 0.12
N SER A 42 8.29 -22.13 0.12
CA SER A 42 8.35 -21.21 -1.02
C SER A 42 9.62 -20.37 -1.00
N PHE A 43 10.13 -20.05 -2.19
CA PHE A 43 11.24 -19.11 -2.37
C PHE A 43 10.88 -17.70 -1.90
N ALA A 44 11.90 -16.97 -1.48
CA ALA A 44 11.86 -15.53 -1.29
C ALA A 44 12.73 -14.89 -2.37
N CYS A 45 12.49 -13.62 -2.67
CA CYS A 45 13.22 -12.90 -3.68
C CYS A 45 13.77 -11.58 -3.14
N TYR A 46 14.95 -11.17 -3.59
CA TYR A 46 15.49 -9.86 -3.27
C TYR A 46 15.98 -9.12 -4.51
N GLY A 47 15.66 -7.82 -4.57
CA GLY A 47 16.01 -6.92 -5.63
C GLY A 47 17.47 -6.48 -5.53
N LEU A 48 18.19 -6.60 -6.63
CA LEU A 48 19.53 -6.06 -6.82
C LEU A 48 19.46 -4.93 -7.86
N SER A 49 20.02 -3.79 -7.51
CA SER A 49 20.06 -2.60 -8.34
C SER A 49 21.36 -1.84 -8.08
N THR A 50 21.86 -1.13 -9.10
CA THR A 50 22.97 -0.19 -8.95
C THR A 50 22.56 1.13 -8.32
N TYR A 51 21.25 1.39 -8.18
CA TYR A 51 20.70 2.66 -7.68
C TYR A 51 20.31 2.62 -6.19
N HIS A 52 19.89 1.45 -5.70
CA HIS A 52 19.52 1.25 -4.31
C HIS A 52 20.54 0.30 -3.66
N PRO A 53 21.46 0.81 -2.81
CA PRO A 53 22.44 -0.02 -2.13
C PRO A 53 21.73 -1.12 -1.31
N ILE A 54 22.08 -2.37 -1.61
CA ILE A 54 21.51 -3.52 -0.94
C ILE A 54 22.09 -3.69 0.46
N HIS A 55 21.24 -3.91 1.46
CA HIS A 55 21.67 -4.39 2.77
C HIS A 55 20.55 -5.22 3.38
N LEU A 56 20.68 -6.54 3.33
CA LEU A 56 19.68 -7.47 3.83
C LEU A 56 20.26 -8.33 4.93
N GLN A 57 19.58 -8.38 6.08
CA GLN A 57 19.92 -9.27 7.17
C GLN A 57 18.70 -10.08 7.57
N PHE A 58 18.80 -11.40 7.47
CA PHE A 58 17.73 -12.31 7.88
C PHE A 58 18.24 -13.18 9.02
N ASP A 59 17.48 -13.29 10.10
CA ASP A 59 17.85 -14.09 11.26
C ASP A 59 16.63 -14.77 11.86
N ASN A 60 16.71 -16.09 12.03
CA ASN A 60 15.67 -16.93 12.64
C ASN A 60 14.25 -16.56 12.17
N SER A 61 14.03 -16.56 10.85
CA SER A 61 12.82 -16.03 10.23
C SER A 61 12.34 -16.93 9.08
N SER A 62 11.05 -16.86 8.76
CA SER A 62 10.51 -17.41 7.51
C SER A 62 10.17 -16.27 6.56
N LEU A 63 10.53 -16.40 5.28
CA LEU A 63 10.36 -15.37 4.25
C LEU A 63 9.51 -15.86 3.07
N SER A 64 8.73 -16.93 3.29
CA SER A 64 8.04 -17.72 2.26
C SER A 64 7.28 -16.84 1.26
N GLY A 65 7.68 -16.84 -0.02
CA GLY A 65 7.02 -16.09 -1.09
C GLY A 65 7.22 -14.57 -1.05
N SER A 66 8.05 -14.04 -0.15
CA SER A 66 8.19 -12.60 0.08
C SER A 66 9.28 -11.96 -0.78
N TYR A 67 9.13 -10.66 -1.05
CA TYR A 67 9.99 -9.87 -1.92
C TYR A 67 10.64 -8.74 -1.13
N PHE A 68 11.94 -8.52 -1.32
CA PHE A 68 12.71 -7.50 -0.60
C PHE A 68 13.39 -6.56 -1.59
N LEU A 69 13.34 -5.26 -1.36
CA LEU A 69 14.08 -4.25 -2.13
C LEU A 69 14.73 -3.25 -1.18
N GLY A 70 15.97 -2.83 -1.45
CA GLY A 70 16.69 -1.84 -0.65
C GLY A 70 17.33 -2.43 0.61
N ARG A 71 17.08 -1.78 1.76
CA ARG A 71 17.74 -2.11 3.04
C ARG A 71 16.73 -2.62 4.05
N CYS A 72 16.92 -3.84 4.53
CA CYS A 72 15.98 -4.49 5.43
C CYS A 72 16.68 -5.46 6.40
N LYS A 73 16.23 -5.47 7.66
CA LYS A 73 16.56 -6.49 8.66
C LYS A 73 15.29 -7.21 9.09
N VAL A 74 15.27 -8.52 9.00
CA VAL A 74 14.16 -9.37 9.47
C VAL A 74 14.70 -10.30 10.55
N ARG A 75 14.12 -10.23 11.76
CA ARG A 75 14.58 -11.01 12.93
C ARG A 75 13.42 -11.62 13.70
N HIS A 76 13.44 -12.93 13.88
CA HIS A 76 12.39 -13.64 14.62
C HIS A 76 10.99 -13.35 14.05
N SER A 77 10.84 -13.31 12.73
CA SER A 77 9.59 -12.92 12.09
C SER A 77 9.17 -13.93 11.02
N VAL A 78 7.88 -13.92 10.69
CA VAL A 78 7.30 -14.71 9.61
C VAL A 78 6.70 -13.73 8.60
N LEU A 79 7.27 -13.71 7.40
CA LEU A 79 6.80 -12.93 6.28
C LEU A 79 6.35 -13.92 5.21
N MET A 80 5.07 -13.85 4.87
CA MET A 80 4.43 -14.69 3.87
C MET A 80 3.95 -13.82 2.73
N ARG A 81 4.42 -14.06 1.51
CA ARG A 81 4.01 -13.33 0.28
C ARG A 81 3.98 -11.82 0.41
N SER A 82 4.80 -11.27 1.30
CA SER A 82 4.82 -9.85 1.62
C SER A 82 5.86 -9.14 0.78
N ASP A 83 5.60 -7.89 0.44
CA ASP A 83 6.48 -7.07 -0.36
C ASP A 83 7.08 -5.99 0.55
N ILE A 84 8.38 -6.09 0.82
CA ILE A 84 9.13 -5.18 1.68
C ILE A 84 10.00 -4.28 0.81
N ARG A 85 9.66 -3.00 0.75
CA ARG A 85 10.25 -2.07 -0.19
C ARG A 85 10.91 -0.89 0.50
N GLY A 86 12.24 -0.84 0.37
CA GLY A 86 13.08 0.22 0.89
C GLY A 86 13.75 1.06 -0.20
N ASP A 87 13.09 1.26 -1.34
CA ASP A 87 13.54 2.13 -2.42
C ASP A 87 13.34 3.62 -2.11
N GLU A 88 12.38 3.96 -1.24
CA GLU A 88 12.12 5.32 -0.74
C GLU A 88 12.83 5.65 0.59
N LEU A 89 13.68 4.75 1.10
CA LEU A 89 14.41 4.97 2.34
C LEU A 89 15.36 6.17 2.25
N LYS A 90 15.37 6.97 3.31
CA LYS A 90 16.23 8.15 3.41
C LYS A 90 17.70 7.73 3.41
N LYS A 91 18.55 8.59 2.85
CA LYS A 91 19.99 8.34 2.68
C LYS A 91 20.80 9.12 3.70
N LYS A 92 21.97 8.58 4.07
CA LYS A 92 22.95 9.26 4.90
C LYS A 92 23.25 10.66 4.34
N GLY A 93 23.27 11.65 5.22
CA GLY A 93 23.53 13.05 4.88
C GLY A 93 22.31 13.82 4.38
N GLN A 94 21.18 13.15 4.12
CA GLN A 94 19.91 13.86 3.94
C GLN A 94 19.53 14.56 5.25
N ILE A 95 18.87 15.72 5.11
CA ILE A 95 18.32 16.47 6.23
C ILE A 95 16.81 16.22 6.21
N TRP A 96 16.29 15.69 7.30
CA TRP A 96 14.86 15.63 7.50
C TRP A 96 14.41 16.83 8.32
N GLU A 97 13.42 17.56 7.82
CA GLU A 97 12.89 18.76 8.46
C GLU A 97 11.48 18.49 8.98
N ILE A 98 11.26 18.74 10.28
CA ILE A 98 9.98 18.62 10.96
C ILE A 98 9.85 19.74 12.00
N ASP A 99 8.76 20.50 11.97
CA ASP A 99 8.50 21.62 12.89
C ASP A 99 9.69 22.59 13.05
N ASP A 100 10.31 22.98 11.92
CA ASP A 100 11.53 23.80 11.84
C ASP A 100 12.80 23.18 12.47
N ILE A 101 12.73 21.93 12.92
CA ILE A 101 13.86 21.14 13.41
C ILE A 101 14.49 20.39 12.24
N ARG A 102 15.80 20.56 12.08
CA ARG A 102 16.59 19.91 11.02
C ARG A 102 17.39 18.75 11.60
N ILE A 103 17.07 17.53 11.19
CA ILE A 103 17.70 16.30 11.67
C ILE A 103 18.57 15.72 10.55
N PRO A 104 19.90 15.88 10.60
CA PRO A 104 20.78 15.25 9.62
C PRO A 104 20.88 13.74 9.90
N LEU A 105 20.76 12.93 8.85
CA LEU A 105 20.92 11.48 8.96
C LEU A 105 22.41 11.11 8.99
N TYR A 106 22.84 10.44 10.05
CA TYR A 106 24.19 9.90 10.22
C TYR A 106 24.39 8.58 9.49
N HIS A 107 23.30 7.83 9.35
CA HIS A 107 23.24 6.57 8.64
C HIS A 107 22.16 6.59 7.57
N ASP A 108 22.32 5.70 6.61
CA ASP A 108 21.22 5.40 5.73
C ASP A 108 20.11 4.71 6.51
N GLU A 109 18.86 5.06 6.18
CA GLU A 109 17.71 4.46 6.81
C GLU A 109 17.56 2.98 6.44
N ILE A 110 16.99 2.19 7.37
CA ILE A 110 16.76 0.77 7.21
C ILE A 110 15.40 0.33 7.76
N ILE A 111 14.71 -0.54 7.03
CA ILE A 111 13.51 -1.22 7.53
C ILE A 111 13.94 -2.32 8.52
N THR A 112 13.36 -2.34 9.72
CA THR A 112 13.63 -3.40 10.71
C THR A 112 12.33 -4.07 11.13
N ILE A 113 12.17 -5.35 10.76
CA ILE A 113 11.00 -6.17 11.09
C ILE A 113 11.39 -7.19 12.17
N ARG A 114 10.74 -7.14 13.33
CA ARG A 114 11.14 -7.98 14.48
C ARG A 114 9.97 -8.54 15.28
N ASN A 115 10.00 -9.85 15.55
CA ASN A 115 8.93 -10.55 16.29
C ASN A 115 7.55 -10.33 15.66
N SER A 116 7.47 -10.31 14.32
CA SER A 116 6.26 -9.89 13.59
C SER A 116 5.80 -10.98 12.63
N PHE A 117 4.49 -11.02 12.37
CA PHE A 117 3.86 -11.87 11.35
C PHE A 117 3.24 -10.95 10.30
N LEU A 118 3.71 -11.01 9.06
CA LEU A 118 3.16 -10.23 7.94
C LEU A 118 2.73 -11.21 6.84
N ASP A 119 1.44 -11.23 6.50
CA ASP A 119 0.91 -12.04 5.41
C ASP A 119 0.41 -11.12 4.29
N THR A 120 0.91 -11.34 3.08
CA THR A 120 0.55 -10.63 1.85
C THR A 120 0.51 -9.10 2.07
N THR A 121 1.42 -8.60 2.89
CA THR A 121 1.47 -7.21 3.36
C THR A 121 2.45 -6.42 2.50
N LEU A 122 2.09 -5.20 2.14
CA LEU A 122 3.00 -4.24 1.52
C LEU A 122 3.60 -3.32 2.60
N VAL A 123 4.92 -3.28 2.68
CA VAL A 123 5.68 -2.29 3.46
C VAL A 123 6.38 -1.36 2.47
N HIS A 124 6.09 -0.07 2.51
CA HIS A 124 6.63 0.91 1.56
C HIS A 124 6.81 2.29 2.20
N SER A 125 7.42 3.21 1.44
CA SER A 125 7.89 4.51 1.89
C SER A 125 8.99 4.44 2.95
N ASN A 126 9.05 5.42 3.84
CA ASN A 126 10.10 5.60 4.84
C ASN A 126 9.53 6.02 6.21
N SER A 127 10.35 6.00 7.25
CA SER A 127 9.98 6.43 8.59
C SER A 127 9.56 7.89 8.59
N HIS A 128 8.37 8.14 9.13
CA HIS A 128 7.86 9.48 9.45
C HIS A 128 7.86 9.72 10.97
N SER A 129 8.59 8.91 11.75
CA SER A 129 8.79 9.13 13.18
C SER A 129 10.05 9.95 13.45
N PRO A 130 9.96 11.16 14.06
CA PRO A 130 11.12 11.96 14.44
C PRO A 130 12.02 11.24 15.46
N GLU A 131 11.48 10.25 16.16
CA GLU A 131 12.22 9.45 17.14
C GLU A 131 13.05 8.33 16.49
N SER A 132 12.77 7.98 15.22
CA SER A 132 13.50 6.98 14.47
C SER A 132 13.72 7.41 13.00
N PRO A 133 14.49 8.48 12.74
CA PRO A 133 14.70 9.02 11.39
C PRO A 133 15.53 8.11 10.48
N GLU A 134 16.30 7.19 11.08
CA GLU A 134 17.23 6.28 10.39
C GLU A 134 16.82 4.81 10.53
N GLU A 135 15.65 4.56 11.14
CA GLU A 135 15.06 3.23 11.25
C GLU A 135 13.56 3.33 10.97
N PHE A 136 13.06 2.46 10.10
CA PHE A 136 11.63 2.19 9.95
C PHE A 136 11.31 0.90 10.71
N PRO A 137 10.88 0.98 11.99
CA PRO A 137 10.63 -0.21 12.79
C PRO A 137 9.22 -0.77 12.56
N ILE A 138 9.13 -2.10 12.44
CA ILE A 138 7.89 -2.89 12.50
C ILE A 138 8.11 -4.02 13.51
N ARG A 139 7.61 -3.87 14.74
CA ARG A 139 8.00 -4.70 15.88
C ARG A 139 6.80 -5.26 16.64
N ASN A 140 6.81 -6.55 16.94
CA ASN A 140 5.69 -7.20 17.64
C ASN A 140 4.35 -6.90 16.93
N THR A 141 4.34 -7.01 15.60
CA THR A 141 3.22 -6.62 14.75
C THR A 141 2.64 -7.82 14.04
N VAL A 142 1.32 -7.89 13.96
CA VAL A 142 0.61 -8.84 13.09
C VAL A 142 -0.11 -8.05 12.00
N ALA A 143 0.15 -8.35 10.74
CA ALA A 143 -0.53 -7.76 9.59
C ALA A 143 -1.14 -8.83 8.70
N MET A 144 -2.41 -8.67 8.38
CA MET A 144 -3.23 -9.59 7.61
C MET A 144 -3.16 -9.32 6.10
N PRO A 145 -3.68 -10.23 5.25
CA PRO A 145 -3.53 -10.12 3.80
C PRO A 145 -3.92 -8.77 3.22
N TYR A 146 -3.13 -8.29 2.26
CA TYR A 146 -3.32 -7.03 1.53
C TYR A 146 -3.31 -5.78 2.41
N ALA A 147 -2.82 -5.88 3.66
CA ALA A 147 -2.57 -4.71 4.48
C ALA A 147 -1.42 -3.85 3.91
N ASN A 148 -1.49 -2.55 4.16
CA ASN A 148 -0.46 -1.58 3.79
C ASN A 148 0.13 -0.95 5.05
N ILE A 149 1.45 -1.05 5.20
CA ILE A 149 2.25 -0.31 6.16
C ILE A 149 3.05 0.71 5.34
N HIS A 150 2.49 1.91 5.18
CA HIS A 150 3.03 2.93 4.29
C HIS A 150 3.59 4.10 5.09
N GLY A 151 4.93 4.18 5.17
CA GLY A 151 5.62 5.22 5.91
C GLY A 151 5.31 5.26 7.41
N ALA A 152 4.92 4.12 7.98
CA ALA A 152 4.32 3.99 9.29
C ALA A 152 5.18 3.10 10.20
N PRO A 153 5.97 3.66 11.12
CA PRO A 153 6.58 2.90 12.22
C PRO A 153 5.51 2.25 13.09
N ILE A 154 5.63 0.94 13.36
CA ILE A 154 4.61 0.18 14.10
C ILE A 154 5.24 -0.67 15.20
N GLU A 155 4.69 -0.58 16.41
CA GLU A 155 5.02 -1.47 17.52
C GLU A 155 3.77 -2.05 18.21
N GLY A 156 3.79 -3.35 18.49
CA GLY A 156 2.83 -3.99 19.39
C GLY A 156 1.40 -4.05 18.86
N SER A 157 1.20 -4.03 17.55
CA SER A 157 -0.10 -3.72 16.93
C SER A 157 -0.62 -4.82 15.99
N PHE A 158 -1.92 -4.79 15.72
CA PHE A 158 -2.59 -5.64 14.73
C PHE A 158 -3.14 -4.79 13.57
N ILE A 159 -2.99 -5.28 12.34
CA ILE A 159 -3.56 -4.68 11.12
C ILE A 159 -4.38 -5.74 10.38
N GLY A 160 -5.68 -5.49 10.25
CA GLY A 160 -6.62 -6.36 9.57
C GLY A 160 -6.46 -6.38 8.05
N THR A 161 -7.16 -7.30 7.39
CA THR A 161 -7.07 -7.50 5.94
C THR A 161 -7.46 -6.22 5.20
N PHE A 162 -6.69 -5.84 4.18
CA PHE A 162 -6.83 -4.54 3.49
C PHE A 162 -6.75 -3.31 4.41
N GLY A 163 -6.33 -3.45 5.67
CA GLY A 163 -6.08 -2.33 6.56
C GLY A 163 -4.88 -1.53 6.09
N THR A 164 -4.96 -0.20 6.18
CA THR A 164 -3.88 0.70 5.76
C THR A 164 -3.51 1.63 6.89
N VAL A 165 -2.23 1.69 7.20
CA VAL A 165 -1.65 2.71 8.07
C VAL A 165 -0.72 3.55 7.20
N ASP A 166 -0.99 4.84 7.14
CA ASP A 166 -0.28 5.79 6.26
C ASP A 166 0.32 6.92 7.11
N LEU A 167 1.63 7.14 6.98
CA LEU A 167 2.38 8.23 7.61
C LEU A 167 2.09 8.40 9.12
N THR A 168 1.95 7.28 9.83
CA THR A 168 1.49 7.26 11.23
C THR A 168 2.35 6.33 12.08
N CYS A 169 2.81 6.84 13.23
CA CYS A 169 3.42 6.03 14.28
C CYS A 169 2.34 5.29 15.06
N VAL A 170 2.40 3.96 15.12
CA VAL A 170 1.34 3.14 15.72
C VAL A 170 1.91 2.34 16.89
N HIS A 171 1.31 2.50 18.06
CA HIS A 171 1.75 1.83 19.29
C HIS A 171 0.60 1.13 20.01
N ASN A 172 0.65 -0.20 20.08
CA ASN A 172 -0.35 -1.02 20.78
C ASN A 172 -1.79 -0.82 20.28
N CYS A 173 -2.00 -0.71 18.96
CA CYS A 173 -3.30 -0.47 18.37
C CYS A 173 -3.86 -1.70 17.64
N VAL A 174 -5.17 -1.72 17.47
CA VAL A 174 -5.88 -2.67 16.58
C VAL A 174 -6.47 -1.87 15.43
N ILE A 175 -6.02 -2.14 14.21
CA ILE A 175 -6.56 -1.56 12.98
C ILE A 175 -7.44 -2.62 12.32
N GLY A 176 -8.75 -2.40 12.29
CA GLY A 176 -9.72 -3.35 11.73
C GLY A 176 -9.53 -3.58 10.22
N HIS A 177 -10.15 -4.64 9.69
CA HIS A 177 -10.10 -4.90 8.24
C HIS A 177 -10.70 -3.72 7.47
N PHE A 178 -10.07 -3.37 6.34
CA PHE A 178 -10.43 -2.23 5.51
C PHE A 178 -10.48 -0.87 6.22
N ALA A 179 -9.86 -0.73 7.40
CA ALA A 179 -9.67 0.57 8.02
C ALA A 179 -8.46 1.30 7.42
N TYR A 180 -8.54 2.62 7.28
CA TYR A 180 -7.46 3.49 6.84
C TYR A 180 -7.16 4.51 7.95
N VAL A 181 -5.90 4.61 8.37
CA VAL A 181 -5.47 5.54 9.43
C VAL A 181 -4.28 6.38 8.97
N LEU A 182 -4.49 7.69 8.91
CA LEU A 182 -3.46 8.72 8.78
C LEU A 182 -3.66 9.71 9.92
N ALA A 183 -2.80 9.71 10.93
CA ALA A 183 -3.04 10.49 12.14
C ALA A 183 -1.78 11.03 12.83
N GLY A 184 -0.60 10.86 12.22
CA GLY A 184 0.71 11.22 12.78
C GLY A 184 1.18 10.24 13.84
N GLU A 185 0.41 10.11 14.93
CA GLU A 185 0.61 9.10 15.98
C GLU A 185 -0.74 8.61 16.52
N VAL A 186 -0.83 7.31 16.81
CA VAL A 186 -1.95 6.66 17.52
C VAL A 186 -1.42 5.66 18.53
N ARG A 187 -2.07 5.57 19.71
CA ARG A 187 -1.60 4.72 20.79
C ARG A 187 -2.71 4.11 21.62
N ALA A 188 -2.66 2.80 21.84
CA ALA A 188 -3.63 2.06 22.64
C ALA A 188 -5.07 2.29 22.18
N GLU A 189 -5.28 2.39 20.86
CA GLU A 189 -6.57 2.63 20.23
C GLU A 189 -7.00 1.42 19.39
N SER A 190 -8.31 1.22 19.30
CA SER A 190 -8.91 0.24 18.40
C SER A 190 -9.76 0.96 17.36
N PHE A 191 -9.44 0.75 16.09
CA PHE A 191 -10.17 1.29 14.95
C PHE A 191 -11.04 0.17 14.37
N PRO A 192 -12.38 0.26 14.49
CA PRO A 192 -13.26 -0.76 13.95
C PRO A 192 -13.09 -0.94 12.44
N PRO A 193 -13.48 -2.10 11.89
CA PRO A 193 -13.46 -2.32 10.45
C PRO A 193 -14.14 -1.21 9.64
N GLY A 194 -13.56 -0.88 8.49
CA GLY A 194 -14.07 0.18 7.61
C GLY A 194 -14.01 1.60 8.19
N THR A 195 -13.20 1.85 9.21
CA THR A 195 -12.94 3.22 9.68
C THR A 195 -11.93 3.89 8.77
N ILE A 196 -12.28 5.03 8.17
CA ILE A 196 -11.35 5.91 7.47
C ILE A 196 -11.13 7.12 8.37
N LEU A 197 -9.90 7.29 8.87
CA LEU A 197 -9.50 8.41 9.71
C LEU A 197 -8.30 9.11 9.08
N LEU A 198 -8.47 10.41 8.83
CA LEU A 198 -7.37 11.31 8.52
C LEU A 198 -7.36 12.44 9.52
N ARG A 199 -6.20 12.72 10.13
CA ARG A 199 -6.03 13.77 11.13
C ARG A 199 -4.66 14.39 10.99
N SER A 200 -4.61 15.72 11.07
CA SER A 200 -3.36 16.48 11.12
C SER A 200 -3.30 17.32 12.38
N GLY A 201 -2.48 16.91 13.37
CA GLY A 201 -1.99 17.75 14.48
C GLY A 201 -3.00 18.61 15.26
N GLY A 202 -4.30 18.29 15.25
CA GLY A 202 -5.37 19.13 15.80
C GLY A 202 -5.89 20.24 14.88
N ALA A 203 -5.32 20.41 13.68
CA ALA A 203 -5.75 21.38 12.68
C ALA A 203 -7.04 20.94 11.97
N TRP A 204 -7.15 19.66 11.62
CA TRP A 204 -8.34 19.09 11.00
C TRP A 204 -8.45 17.58 11.22
N GLU A 205 -9.67 17.06 11.08
CA GLU A 205 -10.00 15.64 11.12
C GLU A 205 -11.08 15.32 10.08
N PHE A 206 -10.82 14.34 9.22
CA PHE A 206 -11.80 13.66 8.39
C PHE A 206 -12.05 12.26 8.97
N ARG A 207 -13.32 11.91 9.14
CA ARG A 207 -13.71 10.58 9.62
C ARG A 207 -14.90 10.06 8.83
N TYR A 208 -14.77 8.83 8.33
CA TYR A 208 -15.87 8.04 7.78
C TYR A 208 -15.85 6.66 8.41
N THR A 209 -17.01 6.02 8.54
CA THR A 209 -17.09 4.64 9.00
C THR A 209 -18.15 3.92 8.19
N TYR A 210 -17.77 2.82 7.54
CA TYR A 210 -18.70 2.00 6.77
C TYR A 210 -19.85 1.47 7.66
N ASP A 211 -20.97 1.14 7.02
CA ASP A 211 -21.95 0.24 7.61
C ASP A 211 -21.38 -1.19 7.57
N PRO A 212 -21.22 -1.89 8.71
CA PRO A 212 -20.67 -3.25 8.72
C PRO A 212 -21.38 -4.20 7.77
N ALA A 213 -22.73 -4.16 7.71
CA ALA A 213 -23.50 -5.06 6.85
C ALA A 213 -23.26 -4.81 5.36
N VAL A 214 -22.86 -3.59 5.01
CA VAL A 214 -22.49 -3.24 3.64
C VAL A 214 -21.05 -3.66 3.36
N LEU A 215 -20.13 -3.41 4.29
CA LEU A 215 -18.71 -3.73 4.15
C LEU A 215 -18.48 -5.25 4.02
N ASP A 216 -19.20 -6.06 4.81
CA ASP A 216 -19.04 -7.52 4.85
C ASP A 216 -19.21 -8.19 3.48
N ARG A 217 -19.95 -7.56 2.55
CA ARG A 217 -20.08 -8.04 1.16
C ARG A 217 -18.76 -7.96 0.39
N TYR A 218 -17.96 -6.96 0.69
CA TYR A 218 -16.70 -6.68 0.00
C TYR A 218 -15.52 -7.32 0.70
N ILE A 219 -15.51 -7.27 2.03
CA ILE A 219 -14.46 -7.86 2.85
C ILE A 219 -14.97 -8.11 4.26
N ARG A 220 -14.81 -9.35 4.71
CA ARG A 220 -15.00 -9.78 6.10
C ARG A 220 -13.80 -10.62 6.52
N HIS A 221 -13.41 -10.48 7.78
CA HIS A 221 -12.36 -11.32 8.37
C HIS A 221 -12.65 -11.50 9.85
N GLU A 222 -13.16 -12.68 10.19
CA GLU A 222 -13.49 -13.05 11.57
C GLU A 222 -12.35 -13.81 12.24
N GLU A 223 -12.39 -13.83 13.57
CA GLU A 223 -11.42 -14.55 14.38
C GLU A 223 -11.46 -16.05 14.07
N GLY A 224 -10.32 -16.59 13.65
CA GLY A 224 -10.22 -18.02 13.36
C GLY A 224 -10.83 -18.43 12.02
N GLU A 225 -11.05 -17.48 11.11
CA GLU A 225 -11.48 -17.75 9.74
C GLU A 225 -10.51 -17.09 8.74
N ALA A 226 -10.49 -17.60 7.50
CA ALA A 226 -9.80 -16.91 6.42
C ALA A 226 -10.62 -15.70 5.96
N PRO A 227 -9.99 -14.62 5.45
CA PRO A 227 -10.74 -13.49 4.93
C PRO A 227 -11.55 -13.89 3.70
N GLU A 228 -12.78 -13.37 3.61
CA GLU A 228 -13.73 -13.63 2.53
C GLU A 228 -14.33 -12.32 1.98
N GLY A 229 -15.03 -12.43 0.86
CA GLY A 229 -15.73 -11.31 0.23
C GLY A 229 -15.14 -10.91 -1.12
N LEU A 230 -15.84 -10.00 -1.80
CA LEU A 230 -15.58 -9.64 -3.19
C LEU A 230 -14.12 -9.21 -3.45
N PHE A 231 -13.46 -8.55 -2.51
CA PHE A 231 -12.06 -8.13 -2.69
C PHE A 231 -11.08 -9.31 -2.71
N ILE A 232 -11.36 -10.36 -1.94
CA ILE A 232 -10.57 -11.59 -1.94
C ILE A 232 -10.83 -12.34 -3.25
N ASP A 233 -12.12 -12.54 -3.58
CA ASP A 233 -12.54 -13.21 -4.83
C ASP A 233 -12.00 -12.49 -6.07
N PHE A 234 -11.85 -11.17 -6.01
CA PHE A 234 -11.23 -10.38 -7.07
C PHE A 234 -9.71 -10.55 -7.10
N ALA A 235 -9.01 -10.37 -5.97
CA ALA A 235 -7.56 -10.25 -5.98
C ALA A 235 -6.82 -11.60 -6.14
N GLU A 236 -7.33 -12.67 -5.51
CA GLU A 236 -6.64 -13.96 -5.49
C GLU A 236 -6.45 -14.61 -6.87
N PRO A 237 -7.44 -14.63 -7.78
CA PRO A 237 -7.27 -15.22 -9.11
C PRO A 237 -6.15 -14.58 -9.94
N TYR A 238 -5.81 -13.30 -9.66
CA TYR A 238 -4.75 -12.60 -10.35
C TYR A 238 -3.36 -12.84 -9.75
N GLU A 239 -3.23 -13.37 -8.53
CA GLU A 239 -1.91 -13.62 -7.92
C GLU A 239 -1.10 -14.64 -8.74
N ASP A 240 -1.76 -15.65 -9.31
CA ASP A 240 -1.12 -16.63 -10.20
C ASP A 240 -0.54 -15.98 -11.47
N ALA A 241 -1.09 -14.85 -11.94
CA ALA A 241 -0.55 -14.14 -13.08
C ALA A 241 0.81 -13.50 -12.80
N PHE A 242 1.14 -13.25 -11.52
CA PHE A 242 2.46 -12.79 -11.11
C PHE A 242 3.46 -13.95 -10.90
N ALA A 243 2.95 -15.17 -10.73
CA ALA A 243 3.80 -16.35 -10.63
C ALA A 243 4.64 -16.51 -11.90
N GLY A 244 5.92 -16.82 -11.75
CA GLY A 244 6.86 -16.97 -12.87
C GLY A 244 7.43 -15.67 -13.43
N LEU A 245 6.81 -14.49 -13.23
CA LEU A 245 7.43 -13.21 -13.63
C LEU A 245 8.78 -13.00 -12.92
N PHE A 246 8.84 -13.42 -11.67
CA PHE A 246 10.04 -13.35 -10.83
C PHE A 246 11.02 -14.50 -11.05
N ALA A 247 10.66 -15.53 -11.82
CA ALA A 247 11.53 -16.66 -12.13
C ALA A 247 12.45 -16.41 -13.34
N SER A 248 12.12 -15.43 -14.20
CA SER A 248 12.95 -15.09 -15.36
C SER A 248 13.82 -13.86 -15.10
N ALA A 249 15.14 -14.05 -15.11
CA ALA A 249 16.12 -12.97 -15.01
C ALA A 249 16.18 -12.08 -16.27
N ARG A 250 15.64 -12.55 -17.40
CA ARG A 250 15.68 -11.85 -18.70
C ARG A 250 14.27 -11.79 -19.29
N GLN A 251 13.56 -10.71 -18.99
CA GLN A 251 12.38 -10.32 -19.75
C GLN A 251 12.75 -9.15 -20.69
N GLY A 252 12.14 -9.15 -21.88
CA GLY A 252 12.31 -8.07 -22.86
C GLY A 252 11.72 -6.75 -22.36
N VAL A 253 12.11 -5.65 -23.00
CA VAL A 253 11.54 -4.32 -22.75
C VAL A 253 10.10 -4.30 -23.28
N TYR A 254 9.14 -3.87 -22.45
CA TYR A 254 7.77 -3.67 -22.89
C TYR A 254 7.68 -2.38 -23.73
N PRO A 255 7.00 -2.38 -24.89
CA PRO A 255 6.82 -1.17 -25.68
C PRO A 255 6.08 -0.09 -24.89
N ALA A 256 6.69 1.08 -24.75
CA ALA A 256 6.14 2.21 -24.01
C ALA A 256 6.60 3.53 -24.64
N GLY A 257 5.87 4.62 -24.34
CA GLY A 257 6.26 5.97 -24.72
C GLY A 257 7.61 6.40 -24.12
N ALA A 258 8.14 7.50 -24.66
CA ALA A 258 9.40 8.06 -24.20
C ALA A 258 9.32 8.47 -22.72
N GLY A 259 10.42 8.26 -21.98
CA GLY A 259 10.50 8.61 -20.56
C GLY A 259 9.73 7.68 -19.62
N SER A 260 9.04 6.67 -20.12
CA SER A 260 8.25 5.73 -19.31
C SER A 260 9.09 4.61 -18.70
N PHE A 261 8.65 4.14 -17.54
CA PHE A 261 9.12 2.88 -16.93
C PHE A 261 7.96 1.90 -16.83
N VAL A 262 8.17 0.71 -17.39
CA VAL A 262 7.26 -0.41 -17.19
C VAL A 262 8.02 -1.54 -16.54
N SER A 263 7.71 -1.81 -15.29
CA SER A 263 8.35 -2.87 -14.54
C SER A 263 8.16 -4.21 -15.25
N ARG A 264 9.24 -4.98 -15.37
CA ARG A 264 9.19 -6.36 -15.86
C ARG A 264 8.38 -7.27 -14.91
N TYR A 265 8.20 -6.85 -13.66
CA TYR A 265 7.44 -7.58 -12.65
C TYR A 265 5.99 -7.09 -12.53
N ALA A 266 5.53 -6.29 -13.48
CA ALA A 266 4.11 -5.99 -13.69
C ALA A 266 3.50 -7.00 -14.69
N VAL A 267 2.22 -7.31 -14.52
CA VAL A 267 1.43 -8.04 -15.52
C VAL A 267 0.88 -7.04 -16.55
N LYS A 268 1.02 -7.37 -17.84
CA LYS A 268 0.42 -6.61 -18.94
C LYS A 268 -0.27 -7.61 -19.85
N ARG A 269 -1.56 -7.41 -20.10
CA ARG A 269 -2.40 -8.27 -20.93
C ARG A 269 -3.29 -7.47 -21.87
N GLY A 270 -3.79 -8.15 -22.88
CA GLY A 270 -4.73 -7.58 -23.85
C GLY A 270 -4.17 -6.34 -24.56
N GLU A 271 -5.07 -5.44 -24.93
CA GLU A 271 -4.74 -4.22 -25.67
C GLU A 271 -4.30 -3.08 -24.75
N THR A 272 -3.22 -3.31 -24.00
CA THR A 272 -2.65 -2.32 -23.06
C THR A 272 -1.72 -1.34 -23.77
N SER A 273 -1.99 -0.04 -23.64
CA SER A 273 -1.22 1.07 -24.24
C SER A 273 -0.59 1.96 -23.16
N ILE A 274 0.70 2.26 -23.33
CA ILE A 274 1.50 3.05 -22.38
C ILE A 274 2.08 4.27 -23.09
N ALA A 275 1.61 5.46 -22.73
CA ALA A 275 2.10 6.74 -23.26
C ALA A 275 3.44 7.17 -22.66
N ASN A 276 3.83 8.44 -22.85
CA ASN A 276 5.09 9.01 -22.35
C ASN A 276 5.07 9.25 -20.83
N ASN A 277 6.24 9.20 -20.19
CA ASN A 277 6.43 9.44 -18.75
C ASN A 277 5.51 8.63 -17.82
N VAL A 278 4.99 7.51 -18.30
CA VAL A 278 4.14 6.63 -17.49
C VAL A 278 5.03 5.79 -16.58
N LEU A 279 4.64 5.69 -15.32
CA LEU A 279 5.27 4.80 -14.35
C LEU A 279 4.36 3.61 -14.04
N VAL A 280 4.73 2.42 -14.48
CA VAL A 280 4.10 1.15 -14.08
C VAL A 280 5.05 0.39 -13.16
N ALA A 281 4.71 0.35 -11.88
CA ALA A 281 5.47 -0.33 -10.85
C ALA A 281 5.40 -1.87 -10.96
N GLN A 282 6.32 -2.56 -10.29
CA GLN A 282 6.18 -4.01 -10.06
C GLN A 282 4.86 -4.31 -9.35
N ARG A 283 4.32 -5.51 -9.57
CA ARG A 283 3.03 -5.95 -8.99
C ARG A 283 1.81 -5.13 -9.43
N ALA A 284 1.95 -4.16 -10.32
CA ALA A 284 0.80 -3.60 -11.02
C ALA A 284 0.23 -4.64 -12.01
N TYR A 285 -1.09 -4.74 -12.09
CA TYR A 285 -1.80 -5.58 -13.04
C TYR A 285 -2.52 -4.70 -14.07
N LEU A 286 -2.15 -4.82 -15.34
CA LEU A 286 -2.76 -4.09 -16.45
C LEU A 286 -3.39 -5.07 -17.45
N GLU A 287 -4.67 -4.88 -17.78
CA GLU A 287 -5.37 -5.65 -18.81
C GLU A 287 -6.32 -4.74 -19.58
N ASN A 288 -6.14 -4.64 -20.91
CA ASN A 288 -6.88 -3.69 -21.75
C ASN A 288 -6.88 -2.25 -21.18
N ALA A 289 -5.72 -1.85 -20.65
CA ALA A 289 -5.56 -0.57 -19.96
C ALA A 289 -4.89 0.47 -20.85
N ILE A 290 -5.46 1.68 -20.91
CA ILE A 290 -4.85 2.81 -21.61
C ILE A 290 -4.34 3.80 -20.58
N LEU A 291 -3.02 3.95 -20.46
CA LEU A 291 -2.39 4.89 -19.54
C LEU A 291 -1.81 6.06 -20.34
N HIS A 292 -2.44 7.24 -20.20
CA HIS A 292 -2.00 8.47 -20.84
C HIS A 292 -0.81 9.10 -20.12
N THR A 293 -0.22 10.12 -20.76
CA THR A 293 1.06 10.72 -20.38
C THR A 293 1.14 11.08 -18.89
N GLY A 294 2.23 10.68 -18.24
CA GLY A 294 2.49 10.99 -16.85
C GLY A 294 1.66 10.20 -15.84
N SER A 295 0.82 9.26 -16.28
CA SER A 295 0.04 8.42 -15.36
C SER A 295 0.92 7.46 -14.58
N ASN A 296 0.46 7.05 -13.41
CA ASN A 296 1.17 6.16 -12.51
C ASN A 296 0.26 5.02 -12.03
N ALA A 297 0.73 3.79 -12.24
CA ALA A 297 0.17 2.57 -11.68
C ALA A 297 1.13 2.02 -10.63
N GLN A 298 0.76 2.12 -9.36
CA GLN A 298 1.56 1.67 -8.24
C GLN A 298 1.42 0.15 -7.99
N GLU A 299 2.19 -0.32 -7.04
CA GLU A 299 2.27 -1.70 -6.61
C GLU A 299 0.91 -2.20 -6.17
N LYS A 300 0.59 -3.45 -6.53
CA LYS A 300 -0.66 -4.11 -6.16
C LYS A 300 -1.91 -3.41 -6.67
N CYS A 301 -1.79 -2.41 -7.56
CA CYS A 301 -2.94 -1.84 -8.23
C CYS A 301 -3.39 -2.72 -9.41
N TYR A 302 -4.67 -2.64 -9.77
CA TYR A 302 -5.29 -3.37 -10.87
C TYR A 302 -5.99 -2.36 -11.76
N ILE A 303 -5.67 -2.35 -13.06
CA ILE A 303 -6.29 -1.48 -14.06
C ILE A 303 -6.76 -2.38 -15.19
N ILE A 304 -8.07 -2.56 -15.29
CA ILE A 304 -8.71 -3.55 -16.17
C ILE A 304 -9.79 -2.85 -16.99
N ASP A 305 -9.77 -3.01 -18.31
CA ASP A 305 -10.76 -2.43 -19.23
C ASP A 305 -11.03 -0.94 -18.96
N SER A 306 -9.95 -0.19 -18.71
CA SER A 306 -10.02 1.17 -18.16
C SER A 306 -9.05 2.13 -18.85
N VAL A 307 -9.39 3.42 -18.79
CA VAL A 307 -8.58 4.52 -19.32
C VAL A 307 -8.17 5.42 -18.16
N LEU A 308 -6.87 5.60 -17.98
CA LEU A 308 -6.30 6.62 -17.12
C LEU A 308 -5.88 7.79 -18.00
N GLY A 309 -6.61 8.90 -17.91
CA GLY A 309 -6.23 10.17 -18.52
C GLY A 309 -4.91 10.71 -17.97
N PRO A 310 -4.37 11.79 -18.55
CA PRO A 310 -3.02 12.25 -18.23
C PRO A 310 -2.85 12.52 -16.73
N ARG A 311 -1.68 12.19 -16.19
CA ARG A 311 -1.31 12.45 -14.78
C ARG A 311 -2.26 11.83 -13.74
N CYS A 312 -2.95 10.74 -14.08
CA CYS A 312 -3.69 9.98 -13.08
C CYS A 312 -2.73 9.15 -12.21
N VAL A 313 -3.03 9.04 -10.92
CA VAL A 313 -2.30 8.19 -9.97
C VAL A 313 -3.24 7.13 -9.41
N ALA A 314 -2.91 5.86 -9.64
CA ALA A 314 -3.54 4.73 -8.96
C ALA A 314 -2.62 4.26 -7.82
N ALA A 315 -2.99 4.58 -6.58
CA ALA A 315 -2.22 4.24 -5.40
C ALA A 315 -2.23 2.74 -5.10
N HIS A 316 -1.42 2.33 -4.12
CA HIS A 316 -1.26 0.93 -3.74
C HIS A 316 -2.60 0.23 -3.46
N GLY A 317 -2.79 -0.94 -4.07
CA GLY A 317 -3.98 -1.77 -3.88
C GLY A 317 -5.26 -1.26 -4.55
N ALA A 318 -5.23 -0.12 -5.23
CA ALA A 318 -6.37 0.41 -5.98
C ALA A 318 -6.77 -0.52 -7.12
N LYS A 319 -8.06 -0.72 -7.31
CA LYS A 319 -8.66 -1.58 -8.34
C LYS A 319 -9.56 -0.69 -9.19
N ILE A 320 -9.27 -0.58 -10.47
CA ILE A 320 -9.95 0.29 -11.44
C ILE A 320 -10.38 -0.60 -12.60
N VAL A 321 -11.69 -0.81 -12.73
CA VAL A 321 -12.30 -1.77 -13.66
C VAL A 321 -13.40 -1.08 -14.43
N GLY A 322 -13.41 -1.19 -15.77
CA GLY A 322 -14.48 -0.63 -16.60
C GLY A 322 -14.67 0.89 -16.44
N THR A 323 -13.60 1.63 -16.18
CA THR A 323 -13.66 3.03 -15.72
C THR A 323 -12.87 3.98 -16.62
N HIS A 324 -13.42 5.16 -16.86
CA HIS A 324 -12.72 6.26 -17.54
C HIS A 324 -12.36 7.36 -16.54
N LEU A 325 -11.07 7.55 -16.30
CA LEU A 325 -10.55 8.67 -15.52
C LEU A 325 -10.11 9.78 -16.49
N GLU A 326 -10.56 11.00 -16.25
CA GLU A 326 -10.06 12.18 -16.96
C GLU A 326 -8.64 12.54 -16.49
N GLU A 327 -8.29 13.82 -16.43
CA GLU A 327 -6.95 14.29 -16.13
C GLU A 327 -6.73 14.50 -14.62
N HIS A 328 -5.53 14.22 -14.14
CA HIS A 328 -5.07 14.56 -12.78
C HIS A 328 -5.97 13.95 -11.67
N ILE A 329 -6.43 12.71 -11.88
CA ILE A 329 -7.22 11.99 -10.87
C ILE A 329 -6.29 11.26 -9.91
N PHE A 330 -6.54 11.41 -8.62
CA PHE A 330 -5.93 10.58 -7.59
C PHE A 330 -6.91 9.51 -7.11
N VAL A 331 -6.51 8.24 -7.26
CA VAL A 331 -7.22 7.09 -6.71
C VAL A 331 -6.44 6.55 -5.52
N GLY A 332 -6.98 6.73 -4.31
CA GLY A 332 -6.33 6.38 -3.06
C GLY A 332 -6.16 4.88 -2.82
N PHE A 333 -5.48 4.56 -1.71
CA PHE A 333 -5.16 3.19 -1.30
C PHE A 333 -6.38 2.28 -1.29
N ASN A 334 -6.22 1.03 -1.73
CA ASN A 334 -7.24 -0.03 -1.64
C ASN A 334 -8.63 0.35 -2.20
N CYS A 335 -8.76 1.41 -3.02
CA CYS A 335 -10.03 1.73 -3.65
C CYS A 335 -10.52 0.59 -4.55
N PHE A 336 -11.83 0.47 -4.70
CA PHE A 336 -12.46 -0.43 -5.65
C PHE A 336 -13.40 0.37 -6.52
N LEU A 337 -12.97 0.72 -7.73
CA LEU A 337 -13.73 1.45 -8.73
C LEU A 337 -14.15 0.48 -9.83
N HIS A 338 -15.42 0.09 -9.81
CA HIS A 338 -15.96 -0.96 -10.66
C HIS A 338 -17.16 -0.42 -11.45
N GLY A 339 -16.86 0.00 -12.68
CA GLY A 339 -17.85 0.22 -13.72
C GLY A 339 -18.04 -1.03 -14.58
N THR A 340 -19.15 -1.08 -15.31
CA THR A 340 -19.43 -2.14 -16.28
C THR A 340 -19.89 -1.55 -17.61
N ALA A 341 -19.95 -2.36 -18.67
CA ALA A 341 -20.51 -1.92 -19.95
C ALA A 341 -21.95 -1.41 -19.85
N LYS A 342 -22.73 -1.85 -18.84
CA LYS A 342 -24.11 -1.40 -18.60
C LYS A 342 -24.21 -0.24 -17.61
N ALA A 343 -23.18 -0.07 -16.78
CA ALA A 343 -23.09 0.94 -15.74
C ALA A 343 -21.68 1.55 -15.78
N PRO A 344 -21.33 2.32 -16.82
CA PRO A 344 -20.00 2.88 -16.97
C PRO A 344 -19.73 3.91 -15.88
N LEU A 345 -18.49 3.94 -15.40
CA LEU A 345 -17.99 4.96 -14.49
C LEU A 345 -17.10 5.95 -15.26
N THR A 346 -17.37 7.24 -15.09
CA THR A 346 -16.46 8.30 -15.52
C THR A 346 -16.16 9.24 -14.36
N ILE A 347 -14.89 9.56 -14.15
CA ILE A 347 -14.46 10.50 -13.11
C ILE A 347 -13.82 11.72 -13.77
N GLY A 348 -14.47 12.88 -13.60
CA GLY A 348 -14.05 14.15 -14.14
C GLY A 348 -12.73 14.65 -13.55
N ARG A 349 -12.03 15.51 -14.29
CA ARG A 349 -10.68 16.00 -13.95
C ARG A 349 -10.52 16.52 -12.52
N ASP A 350 -9.30 16.47 -12.01
CA ASP A 350 -8.88 17.04 -10.73
C ASP A 350 -9.66 16.47 -9.51
N CYS A 351 -10.25 15.28 -9.65
CA CYS A 351 -10.91 14.60 -8.53
C CYS A 351 -9.92 13.86 -7.63
N ILE A 352 -10.26 13.82 -6.35
CA ILE A 352 -9.58 13.05 -5.32
C ILE A 352 -10.54 11.95 -4.84
N VAL A 353 -10.26 10.72 -5.22
CA VAL A 353 -10.95 9.55 -4.68
C VAL A 353 -10.19 9.10 -3.43
N MET A 354 -10.81 9.32 -2.28
CA MET A 354 -10.21 9.08 -0.97
C MET A 354 -9.82 7.61 -0.80
N PRO A 355 -8.79 7.31 0.01
CA PRO A 355 -8.42 5.95 0.35
C PRO A 355 -9.62 5.11 0.79
N HIS A 356 -9.66 3.85 0.38
CA HIS A 356 -10.66 2.87 0.74
C HIS A 356 -12.07 3.22 0.24
N THR A 357 -12.21 3.97 -0.85
CA THR A 357 -13.51 4.22 -1.50
C THR A 357 -13.97 3.02 -2.31
N ILE A 358 -15.26 2.71 -2.26
CA ILE A 358 -15.91 1.63 -3.01
C ILE A 358 -16.94 2.23 -3.96
N ILE A 359 -16.69 2.14 -5.26
CA ILE A 359 -17.66 2.45 -6.31
C ILE A 359 -17.98 1.14 -7.04
N ASP A 360 -19.20 0.62 -6.88
CA ASP A 360 -19.64 -0.64 -7.49
C ASP A 360 -21.01 -0.44 -8.17
N LEU A 361 -20.99 -0.07 -9.44
CA LEU A 361 -22.11 0.61 -10.08
C LEU A 361 -23.26 -0.33 -10.49
N GLU A 362 -24.46 0.03 -10.08
CA GLU A 362 -25.75 -0.54 -10.51
C GLU A 362 -26.33 0.23 -11.73
N GLU A 363 -25.87 1.47 -11.95
CA GLU A 363 -26.28 2.36 -13.06
C GLU A 363 -25.10 3.25 -13.51
N PRO A 364 -25.15 3.87 -14.71
CA PRO A 364 -24.10 4.79 -15.15
C PRO A 364 -23.93 5.97 -14.17
N VAL A 365 -22.67 6.26 -13.78
CA VAL A 365 -22.36 7.39 -12.91
C VAL A 365 -21.21 8.21 -13.50
N HIS A 366 -21.42 9.53 -13.56
CA HIS A 366 -20.40 10.50 -13.90
C HIS A 366 -20.11 11.36 -12.67
N VAL A 367 -18.89 11.27 -12.14
CA VAL A 367 -18.40 12.16 -11.09
C VAL A 367 -17.96 13.47 -11.75
N PRO A 368 -18.57 14.62 -11.39
CA PRO A 368 -18.14 15.91 -11.90
C PRO A 368 -16.68 16.21 -11.52
N ALA A 369 -16.03 17.09 -12.29
CA ALA A 369 -14.68 17.55 -11.99
C ALA A 369 -14.52 18.16 -10.59
N ASN A 370 -13.28 18.20 -10.08
CA ASN A 370 -12.88 18.88 -8.85
C ASN A 370 -13.65 18.40 -7.60
N ARG A 371 -13.94 17.10 -7.50
CA ARG A 371 -14.63 16.52 -6.34
C ARG A 371 -13.71 15.70 -5.45
N LEU A 372 -13.97 15.80 -4.15
CA LEU A 372 -13.58 14.78 -3.18
C LEU A 372 -14.65 13.69 -3.18
N VAL A 373 -14.24 12.42 -3.26
CA VAL A 373 -15.15 11.26 -3.29
C VAL A 373 -14.73 10.26 -2.21
N TRP A 374 -15.66 9.70 -1.45
CA TRP A 374 -15.38 8.71 -0.40
C TRP A 374 -16.48 7.65 -0.29
N GLY A 375 -16.33 6.74 0.68
CA GLY A 375 -17.42 5.84 1.10
C GLY A 375 -17.86 4.85 0.03
N ILE A 376 -19.17 4.56 -0.02
CA ILE A 376 -19.76 3.61 -0.98
C ILE A 376 -20.67 4.31 -1.99
N ILE A 377 -20.49 4.01 -3.27
CA ILE A 377 -21.27 4.57 -4.38
C ILE A 377 -21.70 3.46 -5.32
N ARG A 378 -23.01 3.24 -5.47
CA ARG A 378 -23.57 2.27 -6.43
C ARG A 378 -24.47 2.93 -7.47
N ARG A 379 -24.93 4.15 -7.20
CA ARG A 379 -25.85 4.93 -8.03
C ARG A 379 -25.58 6.43 -7.89
N ALA A 380 -26.18 7.25 -8.74
CA ALA A 380 -25.98 8.71 -8.70
C ALA A 380 -26.38 9.34 -7.36
N ALA A 381 -27.44 8.84 -6.71
CA ALA A 381 -27.86 9.31 -5.39
C ALA A 381 -26.80 9.07 -4.30
N ASP A 382 -26.07 7.94 -4.35
CA ASP A 382 -25.01 7.68 -3.39
C ASP A 382 -23.83 8.65 -3.59
N LEU A 383 -23.55 9.06 -4.83
CA LEU A 383 -22.51 10.04 -5.14
C LEU A 383 -22.85 11.41 -4.55
N GLU A 384 -24.11 11.82 -4.55
CA GLU A 384 -24.53 13.08 -3.92
C GLU A 384 -24.26 13.09 -2.41
N GLU A 385 -24.41 11.94 -1.74
CA GLU A 385 -24.14 11.81 -0.30
C GLU A 385 -22.66 11.58 0.05
N ASN A 386 -21.86 11.12 -0.92
CA ASN A 386 -20.47 10.72 -0.70
C ASN A 386 -19.47 11.44 -1.62
N SER A 387 -19.82 12.66 -2.06
CA SER A 387 -18.89 13.57 -2.69
C SER A 387 -19.19 15.02 -2.37
N ILE A 388 -18.16 15.86 -2.42
CA ILE A 388 -18.28 17.32 -2.30
C ILE A 388 -17.31 17.98 -3.27
N ASP A 389 -17.66 19.14 -3.80
CA ASP A 389 -16.72 19.97 -4.57
C ASP A 389 -15.59 20.44 -3.64
N LEU A 390 -14.35 20.37 -4.14
CA LEU A 390 -13.16 20.68 -3.35
C LEU A 390 -13.07 22.17 -3.00
N ASP A 391 -13.53 23.06 -3.89
CA ASP A 391 -13.51 24.50 -3.64
C ASP A 391 -14.65 24.89 -2.69
N GLU A 392 -15.82 24.24 -2.80
CA GLU A 392 -16.89 24.33 -1.80
C GLU A 392 -16.42 23.90 -0.41
N LEU A 393 -15.77 22.74 -0.31
CA LEU A 393 -15.20 22.26 0.95
C LEU A 393 -14.15 23.24 1.51
N ALA A 394 -13.24 23.73 0.67
CA ALA A 394 -12.16 24.63 1.09
C ALA A 394 -12.66 26.01 1.56
N THR A 395 -13.80 26.47 1.04
CA THR A 395 -14.38 27.78 1.39
C THR A 395 -15.45 27.69 2.50
N GLY A 396 -15.91 26.48 2.81
CA GLY A 396 -16.84 26.20 3.88
C GLY A 396 -16.33 26.66 5.25
N SER A 397 -17.28 27.01 6.13
CA SER A 397 -16.98 27.37 7.52
C SER A 397 -17.65 26.37 8.46
N GLY A 398 -16.87 25.84 9.42
CA GLY A 398 -17.36 24.92 10.45
C GLY A 398 -17.28 23.44 10.08
N ASP A 399 -17.82 22.61 10.97
CA ASP A 399 -17.86 21.16 10.83
C ASP A 399 -18.83 20.75 9.71
N VAL A 400 -18.40 19.84 8.83
CA VAL A 400 -19.24 19.26 7.78
C VAL A 400 -19.66 17.86 8.18
N ARG A 401 -20.94 17.53 7.99
CA ARG A 401 -21.46 16.18 8.18
C ARG A 401 -22.29 15.77 6.97
N MET A 402 -21.87 14.70 6.29
CA MET A 402 -22.58 14.13 5.15
C MET A 402 -22.73 12.63 5.38
N GLY A 403 -23.96 12.20 5.69
CA GLY A 403 -24.25 10.81 6.05
C GLY A 403 -23.38 10.30 7.21
N ARG A 404 -22.49 9.36 6.90
CA ARG A 404 -21.55 8.72 7.85
C ARG A 404 -20.17 9.42 7.90
N MET A 405 -19.97 10.45 7.08
CA MET A 405 -18.76 11.27 7.07
C MET A 405 -18.91 12.47 7.99
N THR A 406 -17.85 12.77 8.74
CA THR A 406 -17.67 14.01 9.48
C THR A 406 -16.32 14.61 9.16
N PHE A 407 -16.30 15.92 8.92
CA PHE A 407 -15.09 16.71 8.78
C PHE A 407 -15.10 17.84 9.82
N ARG A 408 -13.94 18.13 10.41
CA ARG A 408 -13.75 19.22 11.38
C ARG A 408 -12.45 19.94 11.11
N GLY A 409 -12.41 21.25 11.38
CA GLY A 409 -11.20 22.06 11.34
C GLY A 409 -10.90 22.73 9.99
N ASP A 410 -9.62 22.89 9.66
CA ASP A 410 -9.16 23.61 8.46
C ASP A 410 -9.35 22.79 7.16
N ALA A 411 -10.53 22.95 6.53
CA ALA A 411 -10.86 22.34 5.25
C ALA A 411 -9.95 22.81 4.10
N ALA A 412 -9.55 24.10 4.11
CA ALA A 412 -8.67 24.64 3.09
C ALA A 412 -7.28 24.01 3.17
N GLY A 413 -6.75 23.83 4.38
CA GLY A 413 -5.51 23.11 4.63
C GLY A 413 -5.58 21.64 4.24
N PHE A 414 -6.70 20.97 4.51
CA PHE A 414 -6.95 19.59 4.06
C PHE A 414 -6.90 19.46 2.53
N VAL A 415 -7.64 20.30 1.80
CA VAL A 415 -7.68 20.26 0.32
C VAL A 415 -6.31 20.58 -0.28
N ARG A 416 -5.62 21.61 0.23
CA ARG A 416 -4.25 21.93 -0.21
C ARG A 416 -3.30 20.75 0.00
N GLY A 417 -3.32 20.14 1.20
CA GLY A 417 -2.44 19.02 1.52
C GLY A 417 -2.59 17.83 0.58
N PHE A 418 -3.82 17.52 0.12
CA PHE A 418 -4.01 16.48 -0.89
C PHE A 418 -3.51 16.89 -2.28
N ARG A 419 -3.80 18.10 -2.74
CA ARG A 419 -3.31 18.61 -4.04
C ARG A 419 -1.78 18.59 -4.07
N ASP A 420 -1.14 19.09 -3.02
CA ASP A 420 0.32 19.09 -2.87
C ASP A 420 0.90 17.67 -2.87
N ARG A 421 0.23 16.72 -2.20
CA ARG A 421 0.64 15.30 -2.19
C ARG A 421 0.61 14.68 -3.59
N ILE A 422 -0.42 14.97 -4.39
CA ILE A 422 -0.56 14.43 -5.75
C ILE A 422 0.53 14.99 -6.66
N ASP A 423 0.74 16.31 -6.62
CA ASP A 423 1.76 16.96 -7.42
C ASP A 423 3.16 16.48 -7.04
N HIS A 424 3.41 16.29 -5.74
CA HIS A 424 4.66 15.71 -5.25
C HIS A 424 4.88 14.29 -5.80
N ILE A 425 3.87 13.40 -5.73
CA ILE A 425 3.96 12.04 -6.30
C ILE A 425 4.25 12.09 -7.80
N LEU A 426 3.54 12.94 -8.55
CA LEU A 426 3.75 13.08 -10.00
C LEU A 426 5.15 13.61 -10.34
N GLN A 427 5.65 14.57 -9.56
CA GLN A 427 7.00 15.12 -9.69
C GLN A 427 8.05 14.04 -9.42
N GLU A 428 7.97 13.33 -8.30
CA GLU A 428 8.92 12.28 -7.93
C GLU A 428 8.89 11.11 -8.91
N ASN A 429 7.74 10.84 -9.53
CA ASN A 429 7.61 9.81 -10.55
C ASN A 429 8.11 10.26 -11.93
N GLY A 430 8.38 11.55 -12.13
CA GLY A 430 8.89 12.10 -13.39
C GLY A 430 7.80 12.28 -14.45
N ALA A 431 6.56 12.51 -14.02
CA ALA A 431 5.41 12.68 -14.91
C ALA A 431 5.57 13.91 -15.84
N PHE A 432 6.29 14.92 -15.37
CA PHE A 432 6.51 16.21 -16.05
C PHE A 432 7.81 16.27 -16.87
N TRP A 433 8.56 15.17 -16.99
CA TRP A 433 9.86 15.18 -17.65
C TRP A 433 9.76 15.51 -19.14
N ASP A 434 10.54 16.49 -19.60
CA ASP A 434 10.49 17.00 -20.97
C ASP A 434 11.52 16.37 -21.93
N GLY A 435 12.39 15.49 -21.41
CA GLY A 435 13.46 14.84 -22.17
C GLY A 435 14.83 15.48 -21.99
N HIS A 436 14.93 16.66 -21.37
CA HIS A 436 16.15 17.45 -21.30
C HIS A 436 16.55 17.84 -19.88
N ASP A 437 15.59 18.19 -19.05
CA ASP A 437 15.85 18.66 -17.70
C ASP A 437 16.12 17.49 -16.73
N GLU A 438 17.24 17.56 -16.00
CA GLU A 438 17.60 16.57 -14.97
C GLU A 438 16.76 16.75 -13.70
N VAL A 439 16.22 17.94 -13.44
CA VAL A 439 15.45 18.25 -12.22
C VAL A 439 14.05 17.64 -12.27
N SER A 440 13.43 17.61 -13.45
CA SER A 440 12.12 16.97 -13.66
C SER A 440 12.19 15.45 -13.89
N LYS A 441 13.39 14.84 -13.86
CA LYS A 441 13.51 13.38 -13.87
C LYS A 441 13.05 12.80 -12.55
N GLY A 442 12.28 11.72 -12.63
CA GLY A 442 11.83 10.95 -11.49
C GLY A 442 12.00 9.45 -11.67
N HIS A 443 11.24 8.68 -10.89
CA HIS A 443 11.33 7.22 -10.84
C HIS A 443 11.17 6.56 -12.21
N SER A 444 10.28 7.07 -13.08
CA SER A 444 10.08 6.51 -14.42
C SER A 444 11.30 6.64 -15.34
N GLN A 445 12.18 7.62 -15.11
CA GLN A 445 13.41 7.73 -15.87
C GLN A 445 14.60 7.02 -15.21
N ASN A 446 14.56 6.86 -13.88
CA ASN A 446 15.69 6.38 -13.08
C ASN A 446 15.69 4.86 -12.84
N MET A 447 14.54 4.19 -12.75
CA MET A 447 14.43 2.79 -12.33
C MET A 447 14.76 1.73 -13.42
N LYS A 448 15.82 1.89 -14.22
CA LYS A 448 16.00 1.05 -15.43
C LYS A 448 16.61 -0.34 -15.20
N TYR A 449 17.29 -0.59 -14.08
CA TYR A 449 18.05 -1.83 -13.85
C TYR A 449 17.79 -2.45 -12.46
N LEU A 450 16.67 -3.15 -12.34
CA LEU A 450 16.31 -3.97 -11.17
C LEU A 450 16.16 -5.45 -11.59
N THR A 451 16.82 -6.34 -10.87
CA THR A 451 16.64 -7.81 -11.00
C THR A 451 16.37 -8.43 -9.64
N PHE A 452 15.48 -9.42 -9.56
CA PHE A 452 15.27 -10.21 -8.35
C PHE A 452 16.08 -11.51 -8.38
N ASN A 453 16.81 -11.76 -7.30
CA ASN A 453 17.52 -13.00 -7.02
C ASN A 453 16.72 -13.84 -6.02
N ILE A 454 16.87 -15.16 -6.11
CA ILE A 454 16.13 -16.13 -5.28
C ILE A 454 16.91 -16.46 -4.00
N ILE A 455 16.18 -16.66 -2.90
CA ILE A 455 16.64 -17.25 -1.64
C ILE A 455 15.71 -18.43 -1.32
N GLN A 456 16.27 -19.52 -0.80
CA GLN A 456 15.54 -20.75 -0.49
C GLN A 456 15.52 -21.02 1.03
N PRO A 457 14.42 -21.59 1.57
CA PRO A 457 14.37 -22.05 2.95
C PRO A 457 15.04 -23.42 3.12
N TYR A 458 15.20 -23.86 4.37
CA TYR A 458 15.42 -25.28 4.66
C TYR A 458 14.24 -26.10 4.15
N ALA A 459 14.51 -27.15 3.36
CA ALA A 459 13.48 -27.92 2.67
C ALA A 459 12.84 -29.01 3.56
N ASP A 460 13.50 -29.43 4.63
CA ASP A 460 13.07 -30.53 5.51
C ASP A 460 13.61 -30.38 6.95
N GLY A 461 13.26 -31.34 7.81
CA GLY A 461 13.72 -31.42 9.19
C GLY A 461 13.05 -30.43 10.16
N ASP A 462 13.69 -30.22 11.32
CA ASP A 462 13.13 -29.34 12.37
C ASP A 462 13.06 -27.86 11.97
N ALA A 463 13.91 -27.46 11.02
CA ALA A 463 14.02 -26.10 10.50
C ALA A 463 13.21 -25.88 9.21
N GLU A 464 12.47 -26.88 8.72
CA GLU A 464 11.68 -26.80 7.49
C GLU A 464 10.89 -25.49 7.40
N GLY A 465 11.08 -24.78 6.27
CA GLY A 465 10.40 -23.53 5.97
C GLY A 465 10.95 -22.28 6.68
N LEU A 466 11.96 -22.42 7.55
CA LEU A 466 12.79 -21.32 8.01
C LEU A 466 13.93 -21.04 7.02
N TYR A 467 14.43 -19.81 7.05
CA TYR A 467 15.62 -19.40 6.30
C TYR A 467 16.83 -19.40 7.23
N PRO A 468 18.02 -19.79 6.75
CA PRO A 468 19.24 -19.65 7.52
C PRO A 468 19.53 -18.18 7.82
N THR A 469 20.40 -17.93 8.80
CA THR A 469 20.90 -16.57 9.01
C THR A 469 21.69 -16.13 7.77
N ILE A 470 21.24 -15.04 7.14
CA ILE A 470 21.78 -14.52 5.88
C ILE A 470 22.13 -13.05 6.07
N ASP A 471 23.25 -12.64 5.48
CA ASP A 471 23.69 -11.26 5.45
C ASP A 471 24.22 -10.92 4.05
N ILE A 472 23.53 -10.00 3.36
CA ILE A 472 23.83 -9.58 1.99
C ILE A 472 24.12 -8.09 2.01
N ARG A 473 25.32 -7.70 1.58
CA ARG A 473 25.79 -6.31 1.55
C ARG A 473 26.60 -6.05 0.28
N PRO A 474 26.87 -4.78 -0.08
CA PRO A 474 27.72 -4.45 -1.22
C PRO A 474 29.16 -4.91 -0.96
N ILE A 475 29.94 -5.09 -2.03
CA ILE A 475 31.39 -5.30 -1.93
C ILE A 475 31.99 -4.00 -1.36
N GLY A 476 32.81 -4.14 -0.30
CA GLY A 476 33.42 -3.02 0.43
C GLY A 476 34.61 -2.39 -0.26
#